data_AF-A0A4Q7EKG0-F1
#
_entry.id   AF-A0A4Q7EKG0-F1
#
_cell.length_a   1.000
_cell.length_b   1.000
_cell.length_c   1.000
_cell.angle_alpha   90.00
_cell.angle_beta   90.00
_cell.angle_gamma   90.00
#
_symmetry.space_group_name_H-M   'P 1'
#
loop_
_entity.id
_entity.type
_entity.pdbx_description
1 polymer ?
#
loop_
_entity_poly.entity_id
_entity_poly.type
_entity_poly.pdbx_seq_one_letter_code
_entity_poly.pdbx_strand_id
1 'polypeptide(L)'
;MLLLERASELLEENRLREAEFMFKQVLKQNPKNGKALFGLGRICMRLEQYDNAIYYLKRACEHLPKMLDPLYALADAFVAVGSPVDAKTVLEYTLSVARHNAQAHYHLGQFYLDYGFIDNARNVFEAGLACPHSGITVFMIHELIKLTEGDKLNEYLALLDTLDADLENPRLHIVTHYAKANAHEKLANIDAAFSHYQQANTAQHALCDFHTSAMQPFFDYLKSSFNAAYFAKPADKVKATFTPVFIVGLPRTGSTLLEQMLIQHSQVGSMGESTVISDDIVPYLSMRNEAPFPDCTKTLSTSMLDHCRNLYVDEIKRHRVAEEAVINKLPANFQNIGLIYKMFPDARFIHMTREFLPNAWSVYSNHFAEDEPYFCSLQEYQLYSDMTDDVMAHFKAMLPRNIHTMSYEKLLEEPEREIRKALNFMYQKYEPECMEFYKSHKVVSTLSKAQVRKPLNTAPLVNWKKFEAQITKELALPNSH
;
A
#
# COMPACT_ATOMS: atom_id res chain seq x y z
N MET A 1 6.04 -14.53 -35.43
CA MET A 1 6.67 -13.32 -34.87
C MET A 1 5.61 -12.26 -34.63
N LEU A 2 4.88 -11.84 -35.68
CA LEU A 2 3.79 -10.85 -35.62
C LEU A 2 2.74 -11.08 -34.51
N LEU A 3 2.30 -12.32 -34.29
CA LEU A 3 1.27 -12.65 -33.30
C LEU A 3 1.76 -12.44 -31.85
N LEU A 4 3.03 -12.75 -31.58
CA LEU A 4 3.62 -12.61 -30.25
C LEU A 4 3.90 -11.14 -29.92
N GLU A 5 4.40 -10.38 -30.89
CA GLU A 5 4.63 -8.93 -30.75
C GLU A 5 3.31 -8.22 -30.49
N ARG A 6 2.27 -8.49 -31.30
CA ARG A 6 0.95 -7.90 -31.07
C ARG A 6 0.34 -8.30 -29.72
N ALA A 7 0.55 -9.54 -29.27
CA ALA A 7 0.08 -9.96 -27.95
C ALA A 7 0.77 -9.18 -26.81
N SER A 8 2.08 -8.94 -26.94
CA SER A 8 2.83 -8.10 -26.00
C SER A 8 2.37 -6.64 -26.02
N GLU A 9 2.13 -6.06 -27.19
CA GLU A 9 1.57 -4.70 -27.31
C GLU A 9 0.20 -4.59 -26.62
N LEU A 10 -0.71 -5.53 -26.89
CA LEU A 10 -2.02 -5.57 -26.25
C LEU A 10 -1.92 -5.69 -24.73
N LEU A 11 -0.92 -6.43 -24.22
CA LEU A 11 -0.66 -6.52 -22.79
C LEU A 11 -0.20 -5.17 -22.24
N GLU A 12 0.70 -4.46 -22.91
CA GLU A 12 1.11 -3.11 -22.47
C GLU A 12 -0.03 -2.08 -22.59
N GLU A 13 -0.93 -2.22 -23.58
CA GLU A 13 -2.19 -1.46 -23.71
C GLU A 13 -3.26 -1.85 -22.65
N ASN A 14 -2.94 -2.76 -21.72
CA ASN A 14 -3.85 -3.33 -20.71
C ASN A 14 -5.11 -4.03 -21.28
N ARG A 15 -5.08 -4.44 -22.56
CA ARG A 15 -6.15 -5.20 -23.23
C ARG A 15 -6.01 -6.69 -22.96
N LEU A 16 -6.16 -7.06 -21.69
CA LEU A 16 -5.78 -8.38 -21.14
C LEU A 16 -6.44 -9.56 -21.85
N ARG A 17 -7.74 -9.48 -22.17
CA ARG A 17 -8.47 -10.58 -22.83
C ARG A 17 -7.96 -10.86 -24.24
N GLU A 18 -7.66 -9.81 -25.01
CA GLU A 18 -7.16 -9.94 -26.38
C GLU A 18 -5.71 -10.44 -26.38
N ALA A 19 -4.88 -9.90 -25.48
CA ALA A 19 -3.52 -10.39 -25.26
C ALA A 19 -3.54 -11.89 -24.88
N GLU A 20 -4.41 -12.30 -23.95
CA GLU A 20 -4.54 -13.68 -23.51
C GLU A 20 -4.92 -14.61 -24.68
N PHE A 21 -5.91 -14.22 -25.49
CA PHE A 21 -6.31 -14.98 -26.67
C PHE A 21 -5.11 -15.18 -27.61
N MET A 22 -4.38 -14.11 -27.92
CA MET A 22 -3.24 -14.15 -28.84
C MET A 22 -2.09 -15.00 -28.29
N PHE A 23 -1.73 -14.86 -27.01
CA PHE A 23 -0.72 -15.72 -26.39
C PHE A 23 -1.13 -17.20 -26.40
N LYS A 24 -2.41 -17.52 -26.13
CA LYS A 24 -2.91 -18.91 -26.24
C LYS A 24 -2.81 -19.46 -27.67
N GLN A 25 -3.02 -18.63 -28.69
CA GLN A 25 -2.81 -19.03 -30.09
C GLN A 25 -1.33 -19.29 -30.40
N VAL A 26 -0.41 -18.48 -29.87
CA VAL A 26 1.04 -18.76 -29.95
C VAL A 26 1.36 -20.13 -29.33
N LEU A 27 0.80 -20.43 -28.16
CA LEU A 27 1.05 -21.70 -27.46
C LEU A 27 0.42 -22.92 -28.13
N LYS A 28 -0.68 -22.76 -28.89
CA LYS A 28 -1.21 -23.85 -29.73
C LYS A 28 -0.22 -24.27 -30.82
N GLN A 29 0.51 -23.30 -31.40
CA GLN A 29 1.52 -23.58 -32.43
C GLN A 29 2.84 -24.07 -31.83
N ASN A 30 3.25 -23.48 -30.70
CA ASN A 30 4.44 -23.88 -29.97
C ASN A 30 4.17 -23.86 -28.45
N PRO A 31 3.84 -25.01 -27.84
CA PRO A 31 3.52 -25.11 -26.41
C PRO A 31 4.67 -24.73 -25.47
N LYS A 32 5.90 -24.65 -25.98
CA LYS A 32 7.13 -24.31 -25.23
C LYS A 32 7.60 -22.88 -25.48
N ASN A 33 6.77 -22.03 -26.10
CA ASN A 33 7.15 -20.63 -26.33
C ASN A 33 7.21 -19.87 -24.98
N GLY A 34 8.42 -19.70 -24.46
CA GLY A 34 8.67 -19.07 -23.16
C GLY A 34 8.13 -17.64 -23.05
N LYS A 35 8.20 -16.83 -24.11
CA LYS A 35 7.68 -15.45 -24.11
C LYS A 35 6.16 -15.41 -23.99
N ALA A 36 5.46 -16.33 -24.68
CA ALA A 36 4.00 -16.42 -24.56
C ALA A 36 3.57 -16.96 -23.19
N LEU A 37 4.30 -17.92 -22.62
CA LEU A 37 4.09 -18.38 -21.24
C LEU A 37 4.29 -17.22 -20.24
N PHE A 38 5.35 -16.43 -20.40
CA PHE A 38 5.59 -15.26 -19.57
C PHE A 38 4.48 -14.21 -19.70
N GLY A 39 4.03 -13.93 -20.93
CA GLY A 39 2.89 -13.05 -21.19
C GLY A 39 1.61 -13.49 -20.50
N LEU A 40 1.26 -14.78 -20.55
CA LEU A 40 0.12 -15.33 -19.80
C LEU A 40 0.34 -15.25 -18.28
N GLY A 41 1.55 -15.51 -17.79
CA GLY A 41 1.90 -15.33 -16.39
C GLY A 41 1.64 -13.89 -15.91
N ARG A 42 2.10 -12.89 -16.68
CA ARG A 42 1.85 -11.46 -16.40
C ARG A 42 0.36 -11.10 -16.44
N ILE A 43 -0.41 -11.66 -17.38
CA ILE A 43 -1.87 -11.47 -17.42
C ILE A 43 -2.51 -12.05 -16.16
N CYS A 44 -2.12 -13.27 -15.76
CA CYS A 44 -2.62 -13.88 -14.54
C CYS A 44 -2.25 -13.05 -13.29
N MET A 45 -1.05 -12.45 -13.23
CA MET A 45 -0.68 -11.52 -12.15
C MET A 45 -1.61 -10.31 -12.10
N ARG A 46 -1.88 -9.65 -13.25
CA ARG A 46 -2.77 -8.48 -13.32
C ARG A 46 -4.24 -8.80 -13.03
N LEU A 47 -4.65 -10.04 -13.26
CA LEU A 47 -5.99 -10.55 -12.93
C LEU A 47 -6.03 -11.21 -11.55
N GLU A 48 -4.93 -11.13 -10.78
CA GLU A 48 -4.78 -11.72 -9.44
C GLU A 48 -5.04 -13.24 -9.38
N GLN A 49 -4.87 -13.92 -10.51
CA GLN A 49 -4.97 -15.37 -10.64
C GLN A 49 -3.61 -16.00 -10.30
N TYR A 50 -3.14 -15.82 -9.08
CA TYR A 50 -1.76 -16.12 -8.68
C TYR A 50 -1.37 -17.59 -8.85
N ASP A 51 -2.27 -18.55 -8.59
CA ASP A 51 -1.99 -19.98 -8.85
C ASP A 51 -1.75 -20.26 -10.34
N ASN A 52 -2.55 -19.66 -11.22
CA ASN A 52 -2.36 -19.75 -12.68
C ASN A 52 -1.06 -19.04 -13.10
N ALA A 53 -0.76 -17.89 -12.47
CA ALA A 53 0.49 -17.17 -12.71
C ALA A 53 1.70 -18.06 -12.37
N ILE A 54 1.72 -18.71 -11.21
CA ILE A 54 2.77 -19.66 -10.81
C ILE A 54 2.92 -20.77 -11.85
N TYR A 55 1.82 -21.34 -12.34
CA TYR A 55 1.87 -22.39 -13.37
C TYR A 55 2.56 -21.90 -14.66
N TYR A 56 2.15 -20.75 -15.20
CA TYR A 56 2.73 -20.22 -16.44
C TYR A 56 4.16 -19.72 -16.26
N LEU A 57 4.46 -19.07 -15.12
CA LEU A 57 5.76 -18.48 -14.83
C LEU A 57 6.84 -19.54 -14.57
N LYS A 58 6.52 -20.65 -13.90
CA LYS A 58 7.43 -21.80 -13.77
C LYS A 58 7.87 -22.32 -15.14
N ARG A 59 6.92 -22.53 -16.05
CA ARG A 59 7.19 -22.98 -17.43
C ARG A 59 7.91 -21.91 -18.27
N ALA A 60 7.65 -20.63 -18.01
CA ALA A 60 8.39 -19.55 -18.63
C ALA A 60 9.87 -19.58 -18.22
N CYS A 61 10.18 -19.83 -16.94
CA CYS A 61 11.56 -19.96 -16.44
C CYS A 61 12.30 -21.13 -17.11
N GLU A 62 11.63 -22.27 -17.32
CA GLU A 62 12.20 -23.43 -18.03
C GLU A 62 12.58 -23.13 -19.49
N HIS A 63 11.89 -22.18 -20.13
CA HIS A 63 12.04 -21.87 -21.55
C HIS A 63 12.70 -20.50 -21.82
N LEU A 64 12.99 -19.72 -20.78
CA LEU A 64 13.72 -18.46 -20.83
C LEU A 64 14.88 -18.43 -19.81
N PRO A 65 15.81 -19.39 -19.82
CA PRO A 65 16.83 -19.54 -18.77
C PRO A 65 17.83 -18.38 -18.65
N LYS A 66 17.81 -17.42 -19.60
CA LYS A 66 18.67 -16.23 -19.61
C LYS A 66 17.92 -14.94 -19.24
N MET A 67 16.61 -15.00 -19.04
CA MET A 67 15.78 -13.84 -18.71
C MET A 67 15.38 -13.91 -17.24
N LEU A 68 15.62 -12.83 -16.49
CA LEU A 68 15.35 -12.81 -15.06
C LEU A 68 13.90 -12.42 -14.73
N ASP A 69 13.24 -11.64 -15.59
CA ASP A 69 11.89 -11.12 -15.32
C ASP A 69 10.84 -12.19 -14.96
N PRO A 70 10.82 -13.39 -15.60
CA PRO A 70 9.94 -14.47 -15.18
C PRO A 70 10.22 -14.97 -13.75
N LEU A 71 11.46 -14.91 -13.27
CA LEU A 71 11.81 -15.30 -11.90
C LEU A 71 11.31 -14.28 -10.89
N TYR A 72 11.45 -12.98 -11.18
CA TYR A 72 10.90 -11.92 -10.32
C TYR A 72 9.38 -12.03 -10.22
N ALA A 73 8.69 -12.13 -11.36
CA ALA A 73 7.24 -12.30 -11.36
C ALA A 73 6.80 -13.59 -10.65
N LEU A 74 7.59 -14.67 -10.72
CA LEU A 74 7.31 -15.92 -10.01
C LEU A 74 7.46 -15.75 -8.50
N ALA A 75 8.48 -15.01 -8.05
CA ALA A 75 8.64 -14.68 -6.63
C ALA A 75 7.47 -13.83 -6.12
N ASP A 76 7.04 -12.82 -6.87
CA ASP A 76 5.88 -11.99 -6.53
C ASP A 76 4.59 -12.83 -6.45
N ALA A 77 4.39 -13.75 -7.39
CA ALA A 77 3.25 -14.67 -7.38
C ALA A 77 3.26 -15.57 -6.13
N PHE A 78 4.44 -16.04 -5.70
CA PHE A 78 4.59 -16.82 -4.47
C PHE A 78 4.31 -16.01 -3.21
N VAL A 79 4.72 -14.73 -3.17
CA VAL A 79 4.35 -13.81 -2.08
C VAL A 79 2.83 -13.65 -2.02
N ALA A 80 2.18 -13.42 -3.17
CA ALA A 80 0.74 -13.19 -3.23
C ALA A 80 -0.10 -14.40 -2.76
N VAL A 81 0.35 -15.64 -2.97
CA VAL A 81 -0.31 -16.83 -2.42
C VAL A 81 0.12 -17.17 -0.99
N GLY A 82 0.89 -16.32 -0.31
CA GLY A 82 1.36 -16.58 1.05
C GLY A 82 2.35 -17.74 1.14
N SER A 83 3.20 -17.93 0.11
CA SER A 83 4.34 -18.87 0.12
C SER A 83 5.69 -18.14 0.16
N PRO A 84 6.04 -17.50 1.29
CA PRO A 84 7.29 -16.75 1.40
C PRO A 84 8.55 -17.60 1.25
N VAL A 85 8.48 -18.89 1.62
CA VAL A 85 9.61 -19.83 1.48
C VAL A 85 9.94 -20.07 0.01
N ASP A 86 8.92 -20.27 -0.83
CA ASP A 86 9.11 -20.43 -2.27
C ASP A 86 9.61 -19.13 -2.91
N ALA A 87 9.02 -17.98 -2.54
CA ALA A 87 9.45 -16.67 -3.03
C ALA A 87 10.93 -16.41 -2.72
N LYS A 88 11.34 -16.64 -1.47
CA LYS A 88 12.74 -16.53 -1.03
C LYS A 88 13.65 -17.44 -1.85
N THR A 89 13.25 -18.70 -2.04
CA THR A 89 14.04 -19.68 -2.80
C THR A 89 14.26 -19.23 -4.25
N VAL A 90 13.23 -18.69 -4.89
CA VAL A 90 13.32 -18.15 -6.26
C VAL A 90 14.25 -16.94 -6.31
N LEU A 91 14.17 -16.02 -5.35
CA LEU A 91 15.01 -14.82 -5.32
C LEU A 91 16.48 -15.14 -5.00
N GLU A 92 16.75 -16.06 -4.08
CA GLU A 92 18.10 -16.55 -3.79
C GLU A 92 18.70 -17.27 -5.00
N TYR A 93 17.91 -18.08 -5.70
CA TYR A 93 18.33 -18.68 -6.98
C TYR A 93 18.64 -17.61 -8.03
N THR A 94 17.75 -16.61 -8.19
CA THR A 94 17.92 -15.51 -9.15
C THR A 94 19.22 -14.76 -8.91
N LEU A 95 19.52 -14.42 -7.66
CA LEU A 95 20.78 -13.79 -7.29
C LEU A 95 21.98 -14.72 -7.53
N SER A 96 21.84 -16.03 -7.28
CA SER A 96 22.93 -16.99 -7.49
C SER A 96 23.39 -17.09 -8.94
N VAL A 97 22.47 -16.94 -9.90
CA VAL A 97 22.74 -16.96 -11.35
C VAL A 97 23.08 -15.59 -11.92
N ALA A 98 22.72 -14.50 -11.23
CA ALA A 98 22.92 -13.12 -11.65
C ALA A 98 23.57 -12.25 -10.57
N ARG A 99 24.69 -12.72 -9.99
CA ARG A 99 25.35 -12.09 -8.82
C ARG A 99 25.78 -10.63 -9.02
N HIS A 100 26.02 -10.23 -10.27
CA HIS A 100 26.44 -8.88 -10.66
C HIS A 100 25.29 -8.05 -11.28
N ASN A 101 24.04 -8.41 -10.97
CA ASN A 101 22.86 -7.71 -11.43
C ASN A 101 22.17 -6.97 -10.27
N ALA A 102 22.14 -5.63 -10.32
CA ALA A 102 21.55 -4.79 -9.27
C ALA A 102 20.05 -5.08 -9.01
N GLN A 103 19.30 -5.46 -10.05
CA GLN A 103 17.87 -5.79 -9.93
C GLN A 103 17.67 -7.04 -9.05
N ALA A 104 18.54 -8.04 -9.17
CA ALA A 104 18.45 -9.26 -8.38
C ALA A 104 18.67 -9.00 -6.88
N HIS A 105 19.66 -8.15 -6.55
CA HIS A 105 19.88 -7.68 -5.19
C HIS A 105 18.68 -6.87 -4.68
N TYR A 106 18.14 -5.97 -5.50
CA TYR A 106 16.99 -5.16 -5.11
C TYR A 106 15.76 -6.02 -4.73
N HIS A 107 15.36 -6.97 -5.57
CA HIS A 107 14.19 -7.80 -5.26
C HIS A 107 14.38 -8.68 -4.01
N LEU A 108 15.57 -9.27 -3.83
CA LEU A 108 15.86 -10.07 -2.63
C LEU A 108 15.95 -9.20 -1.37
N GLY A 109 16.57 -8.03 -1.46
CA GLY A 109 16.64 -7.07 -0.36
C GLY A 109 15.25 -6.56 0.04
N GLN A 110 14.38 -6.30 -0.95
CA GLN A 110 13.02 -5.87 -0.69
C GLN A 110 12.17 -6.96 -0.05
N PHE A 111 12.31 -8.21 -0.50
CA PHE A 111 11.73 -9.36 0.19
C PHE A 111 12.19 -9.43 1.66
N TYR A 112 13.50 -9.31 1.92
CA TYR A 112 13.99 -9.32 3.30
C TYR A 112 13.42 -8.17 4.14
N LEU A 113 13.23 -6.97 3.58
CA LEU A 113 12.59 -5.86 4.27
C LEU A 113 11.13 -6.15 4.65
N ASP A 114 10.34 -6.64 3.70
CA ASP A 114 8.90 -6.85 3.91
C ASP A 114 8.63 -7.90 5.01
N TYR A 115 9.50 -8.88 5.13
CA TYR A 115 9.45 -9.92 6.18
C TYR A 115 10.28 -9.57 7.43
N GLY A 116 10.88 -8.38 7.51
CA GLY A 116 11.58 -7.89 8.70
C GLY A 116 12.99 -8.45 8.93
N PHE A 117 13.60 -9.09 7.94
CA PHE A 117 15.00 -9.53 7.97
C PHE A 117 15.94 -8.37 7.65
N ILE A 118 15.98 -7.37 8.53
CA ILE A 118 16.61 -6.06 8.28
C ILE A 118 18.11 -6.17 7.96
N ASP A 119 18.86 -6.99 8.68
CA ASP A 119 20.30 -7.13 8.44
C ASP A 119 20.59 -7.85 7.11
N ASN A 120 19.78 -8.85 6.74
CA ASN A 120 19.86 -9.50 5.44
C ASN A 120 19.57 -8.51 4.31
N ALA A 121 18.53 -7.68 4.46
CA ALA A 121 18.21 -6.65 3.49
C ALA A 121 19.37 -5.67 3.30
N ARG A 122 19.94 -5.14 4.40
CA ARG A 122 21.09 -4.23 4.36
C ARG A 122 22.25 -4.86 3.61
N ASN A 123 22.64 -6.09 3.97
CA ASN A 123 23.79 -6.78 3.36
C ASN A 123 23.59 -7.00 1.85
N VAL A 124 22.38 -7.39 1.43
CA VAL A 124 22.07 -7.62 0.01
C VAL A 124 22.07 -6.31 -0.77
N PHE A 125 21.45 -5.24 -0.25
CA PHE A 125 21.48 -3.94 -0.93
C PHE A 125 22.91 -3.39 -1.04
N GLU A 126 23.73 -3.50 0.00
CA GLU A 126 25.13 -3.07 -0.02
C GLU A 126 25.95 -3.84 -1.07
N ALA A 127 25.74 -5.15 -1.19
CA ALA A 127 26.35 -5.94 -2.25
C ALA A 127 25.85 -5.53 -3.65
N GLY A 128 24.58 -5.14 -3.77
CA GLY A 128 23.98 -4.61 -4.99
C GLY A 128 24.62 -3.30 -5.47
N LEU A 129 25.12 -2.45 -4.56
CA LEU A 129 25.83 -1.21 -4.91
C LEU A 129 27.17 -1.45 -5.63
N ALA A 130 27.74 -2.66 -5.54
CA ALA A 130 28.95 -3.03 -6.28
C ALA A 130 28.67 -3.48 -7.73
N CYS A 131 27.40 -3.57 -8.14
CA CYS A 131 27.00 -3.91 -9.50
C CYS A 131 27.00 -2.66 -10.41
N PRO A 132 26.99 -2.82 -11.75
CA PRO A 132 26.78 -1.68 -12.66
C PRO A 132 25.51 -0.91 -12.29
N HIS A 133 25.66 0.40 -12.12
CA HIS A 133 24.57 1.24 -11.67
C HIS A 133 23.44 1.31 -12.71
N SER A 134 22.22 1.44 -12.20
CA SER A 134 21.01 1.64 -12.98
C SER A 134 19.98 2.38 -12.13
N GLY A 135 18.80 2.68 -12.67
CA GLY A 135 17.72 3.32 -11.91
C GLY A 135 17.37 2.59 -10.60
N ILE A 136 17.53 1.25 -10.55
CA ILE A 136 17.28 0.47 -9.32
C ILE A 136 18.28 0.76 -8.21
N THR A 137 19.46 1.26 -8.55
CA THR A 137 20.52 1.60 -7.59
C THR A 137 20.06 2.75 -6.68
N VAL A 138 19.34 3.73 -7.22
CA VAL A 138 18.76 4.84 -6.44
C VAL A 138 17.78 4.31 -5.38
N PHE A 139 16.92 3.36 -5.74
CA PHE A 139 15.99 2.74 -4.79
C PHE A 139 16.71 1.93 -3.71
N MET A 140 17.78 1.20 -4.04
CA MET A 140 18.60 0.51 -3.03
C MET A 140 19.24 1.48 -2.05
N ILE A 141 19.81 2.60 -2.54
CA ILE A 141 20.40 3.63 -1.68
C ILE A 141 19.35 4.29 -0.79
N HIS A 142 18.17 4.59 -1.36
CA HIS A 142 17.05 5.15 -0.61
C HIS A 142 16.63 4.24 0.55
N GLU A 143 16.56 2.92 0.34
CA GLU A 143 16.30 1.98 1.44
C GLU A 143 17.47 1.90 2.42
N LEU A 144 18.72 1.83 1.95
CA LEU A 144 19.91 1.79 2.81
C LEU A 144 20.03 2.99 3.74
N ILE A 145 19.73 4.20 3.26
CA ILE A 145 19.74 5.42 4.07
C ILE A 145 18.78 5.30 5.26
N LYS A 146 17.60 4.68 5.07
CA LYS A 146 16.65 4.44 6.16
C LYS A 146 17.21 3.46 7.20
N LEU A 147 18.03 2.50 6.77
CA LEU A 147 18.60 1.42 7.61
C LEU A 147 19.97 1.74 8.23
N THR A 148 20.62 2.82 7.81
CA THR A 148 21.98 3.20 8.20
C THR A 148 21.99 4.52 8.97
N GLU A 149 22.96 4.65 9.87
CA GLU A 149 23.26 5.87 10.64
C GLU A 149 24.76 6.17 10.53
N GLY A 150 25.16 7.41 10.88
CA GLY A 150 26.57 7.81 10.96
C GLY A 150 27.24 8.08 9.60
N ASP A 151 28.57 8.04 9.58
CA ASP A 151 29.39 8.58 8.48
C ASP A 151 29.16 7.91 7.12
N LYS A 152 28.69 6.66 7.11
CA LYS A 152 28.36 5.92 5.87
C LYS A 152 27.27 6.61 5.05
N LEU A 153 26.45 7.47 5.66
CA LEU A 153 25.48 8.30 4.94
C LEU A 153 26.17 9.26 3.95
N ASN A 154 27.37 9.76 4.25
CA ASN A 154 28.12 10.63 3.35
C ASN A 154 28.57 9.88 2.08
N GLU A 155 28.88 8.58 2.20
CA GLU A 155 29.21 7.73 1.05
C GLU A 155 27.99 7.56 0.12
N TYR A 156 26.82 7.35 0.71
CA TYR A 156 25.56 7.26 -0.05
C TYR A 156 25.17 8.58 -0.70
N LEU A 157 25.39 9.72 -0.04
CA LEU A 157 25.18 11.04 -0.63
C LEU A 157 26.08 11.27 -1.85
N ALA A 158 27.37 10.99 -1.73
CA ALA A 158 28.31 11.11 -2.86
C ALA A 158 27.95 10.20 -4.04
N LEU A 159 27.46 8.99 -3.76
CA LEU A 159 26.99 8.07 -4.78
C LEU A 159 25.71 8.61 -5.46
N LEU A 160 24.75 9.12 -4.68
CA LEU A 160 23.55 9.75 -5.24
C LEU A 160 23.89 10.95 -6.12
N ASP A 161 24.84 11.81 -5.73
CA ASP A 161 25.28 12.94 -6.55
C ASP A 161 25.87 12.52 -7.89
N THR A 162 26.60 11.39 -7.91
CA THR A 162 27.15 10.82 -9.14
C THR A 162 26.03 10.28 -10.04
N LEU A 163 25.06 9.58 -9.46
CA LEU A 163 23.95 9.00 -10.21
C LEU A 163 23.01 10.07 -10.78
N ASP A 164 22.70 11.11 -10.00
CA ASP A 164 21.73 12.16 -10.33
C ASP A 164 22.07 12.87 -11.65
N ALA A 165 23.36 13.02 -11.96
CA ALA A 165 23.83 13.63 -13.21
C ALA A 165 23.50 12.80 -14.46
N ASP A 166 23.33 11.49 -14.31
CA ASP A 166 23.13 10.53 -15.40
C ASP A 166 21.67 10.05 -15.52
N LEU A 167 20.76 10.53 -14.66
CA LEU A 167 19.35 10.13 -14.68
C LEU A 167 18.59 10.88 -15.78
N GLU A 168 17.96 10.15 -16.70
CA GLU A 168 17.03 10.73 -17.69
C GLU A 168 15.57 10.76 -17.20
N ASN A 169 15.25 10.01 -16.13
CA ASN A 169 13.88 9.82 -15.67
C ASN A 169 13.53 10.79 -14.51
N PRO A 170 12.57 11.72 -14.69
CA PRO A 170 12.11 12.65 -13.65
C PRO A 170 11.76 11.98 -12.32
N ARG A 171 11.16 10.78 -12.35
CA ARG A 171 10.79 10.05 -11.14
C ARG A 171 12.00 9.61 -10.31
N LEU A 172 13.12 9.30 -10.97
CA LEU A 172 14.33 8.93 -10.25
C LEU A 172 14.95 10.13 -9.53
N HIS A 173 14.86 11.34 -10.09
CA HIS A 173 15.27 12.57 -9.40
C HIS A 173 14.45 12.83 -8.14
N ILE A 174 13.12 12.61 -8.19
CA ILE A 174 12.24 12.72 -7.01
C ILE A 174 12.73 11.78 -5.89
N VAL A 175 12.96 10.50 -6.21
CA VAL A 175 13.45 9.51 -5.24
C VAL A 175 14.84 9.89 -4.70
N THR A 176 15.74 10.38 -5.57
CA THR A 176 17.06 10.87 -5.17
C THR A 176 16.96 12.01 -4.17
N HIS A 177 16.09 12.98 -4.39
CA HIS A 177 15.89 14.09 -3.44
C HIS A 177 15.31 13.61 -2.11
N TYR A 178 14.33 12.70 -2.10
CA TYR A 178 13.86 12.08 -0.84
C TYR A 178 14.99 11.35 -0.11
N ALA A 179 15.84 10.62 -0.84
CA ALA A 179 16.97 9.90 -0.25
C ALA A 179 18.00 10.88 0.35
N LYS A 180 18.39 11.92 -0.39
CA LYS A 180 19.28 13.00 0.09
C LYS A 180 18.71 13.71 1.31
N ALA A 181 17.41 14.03 1.30
CA ALA A 181 16.72 14.66 2.42
C ALA A 181 16.81 13.81 3.70
N ASN A 182 16.49 12.52 3.60
CA ASN A 182 16.58 11.58 4.73
C ASN A 182 18.01 11.44 5.27
N ALA A 183 19.02 11.39 4.38
CA ALA A 183 20.42 11.31 4.80
C ALA A 183 20.87 12.60 5.52
N HIS A 184 20.57 13.77 4.96
CA HIS A 184 20.86 15.05 5.60
C HIS A 184 20.14 15.23 6.93
N GLU A 185 18.90 14.75 7.04
CA GLU A 185 18.14 14.78 8.28
C GLU A 185 18.82 13.97 9.39
N LYS A 186 19.31 12.75 9.06
CA LYS A 186 20.06 11.90 9.99
C LYS A 186 21.43 12.47 10.36
N LEU A 187 22.07 13.20 9.44
CA LEU A 187 23.30 13.95 9.68
C LEU A 187 23.07 15.30 10.39
N ALA A 188 21.83 15.61 10.79
CA ALA A 188 21.43 16.86 11.43
C ALA A 188 21.66 18.14 10.58
N ASN A 189 21.79 18.00 9.26
CA ASN A 189 21.85 19.12 8.30
C ASN A 189 20.43 19.56 7.92
N ILE A 190 19.71 20.17 8.86
CA ILE A 190 18.24 20.41 8.77
C ILE A 190 17.84 21.25 7.55
N ASP A 191 18.56 22.33 7.25
CA ASP A 191 18.23 23.19 6.10
C ASP A 191 18.42 22.47 4.76
N ALA A 192 19.49 21.69 4.63
CA ALA A 192 19.73 20.87 3.44
C ALA A 192 18.67 19.77 3.30
N ALA A 193 18.30 19.14 4.42
CA ALA A 193 17.24 18.13 4.44
C ALA A 193 15.91 18.72 3.95
N PHE A 194 15.49 19.87 4.51
CA PHE A 194 14.24 20.51 4.10
C PHE A 194 14.28 20.96 2.64
N SER A 195 15.40 21.53 2.17
CA SER A 195 15.55 21.93 0.78
C SER A 195 15.37 20.76 -0.20
N HIS A 196 15.89 19.57 0.13
CA HIS A 196 15.69 18.39 -0.69
C HIS A 196 14.27 17.81 -0.58
N TYR A 197 13.64 17.83 0.60
CA TYR A 197 12.21 17.50 0.69
C TYR A 197 11.39 18.42 -0.20
N GLN A 198 11.64 19.73 -0.17
CA GLN A 198 10.93 20.69 -1.00
C GLN A 198 11.13 20.41 -2.50
N GLN A 199 12.36 20.18 -2.94
CA GLN A 199 12.67 19.83 -4.35
C GLN A 199 11.94 18.55 -4.80
N ALA A 200 11.97 17.49 -3.99
CA ALA A 200 11.27 16.24 -4.29
C ALA A 200 9.76 16.47 -4.45
N ASN A 201 9.18 17.16 -3.48
CA ASN A 201 7.75 17.42 -3.40
C ASN A 201 7.25 18.34 -4.53
N THR A 202 7.98 19.41 -4.85
CA THR A 202 7.67 20.28 -5.99
C THR A 202 7.76 19.54 -7.32
N ALA A 203 8.78 18.70 -7.50
CA ALA A 203 8.92 17.90 -8.71
C ALA A 203 7.80 16.86 -8.86
N GLN A 204 7.39 16.21 -7.76
CA GLN A 204 6.27 15.28 -7.74
C GLN A 204 4.93 15.99 -8.00
N HIS A 205 4.70 17.15 -7.39
CA HIS A 205 3.49 17.94 -7.60
C HIS A 205 3.33 18.39 -9.06
N ALA A 206 4.45 18.62 -9.78
CA ALA A 206 4.42 18.93 -11.20
C ALA A 206 3.99 17.75 -12.10
N LEU A 207 3.95 16.52 -11.57
CA LEU A 207 3.43 15.33 -12.26
C LEU A 207 1.94 15.08 -11.97
N CYS A 208 1.33 15.83 -11.05
CA CYS A 208 -0.08 15.67 -10.70
C CYS A 208 -1.00 16.26 -11.77
N ASP A 209 -2.02 15.50 -12.16
CA ASP A 209 -3.00 15.92 -13.18
C ASP A 209 -4.24 16.64 -12.60
N PHE A 210 -4.29 16.86 -11.28
CA PHE A 210 -5.41 17.51 -10.59
C PHE A 210 -4.99 18.19 -9.29
N HIS A 211 -5.89 19.01 -8.74
CA HIS A 211 -5.79 19.61 -7.39
C HIS A 211 -6.78 18.94 -6.44
N THR A 212 -6.43 18.85 -5.15
CA THR A 212 -7.26 18.18 -4.13
C THR A 212 -8.65 18.80 -4.00
N SER A 213 -8.77 20.10 -4.28
CA SER A 213 -10.06 20.81 -4.34
C SER A 213 -11.07 20.16 -5.30
N ALA A 214 -10.63 19.46 -6.35
CA ALA A 214 -11.48 18.74 -7.29
C ALA A 214 -12.21 17.54 -6.66
N MET A 215 -11.77 17.07 -5.48
CA MET A 215 -12.42 15.97 -4.75
C MET A 215 -13.64 16.43 -3.94
N GLN A 216 -13.73 17.72 -3.60
CA GLN A 216 -14.79 18.27 -2.75
C GLN A 216 -16.21 17.91 -3.24
N PRO A 217 -16.56 18.06 -4.55
CA PRO A 217 -17.89 17.73 -5.03
C PRO A 217 -18.25 16.26 -4.83
N PHE A 218 -17.28 15.35 -4.97
CA PHE A 218 -17.50 13.93 -4.74
C PHE A 218 -17.77 13.63 -3.26
N PHE A 219 -17.01 14.22 -2.34
CA PHE A 219 -17.23 14.02 -0.90
C PHE A 219 -18.53 14.64 -0.38
N ASP A 220 -18.94 15.79 -0.91
CA ASP A 220 -20.27 16.34 -0.63
C ASP A 220 -21.38 15.44 -1.20
N TYR A 221 -21.17 14.88 -2.39
CA TYR A 221 -22.11 13.94 -2.98
C TYR A 221 -22.22 12.64 -2.19
N LEU A 222 -21.10 12.16 -1.65
CA LEU A 222 -21.02 10.97 -0.81
C LEU A 222 -21.82 11.14 0.48
N LYS A 223 -21.62 12.25 1.21
CA LYS A 223 -22.39 12.56 2.43
C LYS A 223 -23.88 12.71 2.14
N SER A 224 -24.24 13.42 1.06
CA SER A 224 -25.66 13.63 0.70
C SER A 224 -26.36 12.34 0.28
N SER A 225 -25.64 11.41 -0.35
CA SER A 225 -26.17 10.11 -0.77
C SER A 225 -26.31 9.13 0.40
N PHE A 226 -25.30 9.05 1.27
CA PHE A 226 -25.31 8.20 2.47
C PHE A 226 -25.89 8.95 3.67
N ASN A 227 -27.11 9.47 3.54
CA ASN A 227 -27.79 10.24 4.58
C ASN A 227 -28.65 9.35 5.52
N ALA A 228 -29.36 9.99 6.46
CA ALA A 228 -30.25 9.29 7.40
C ALA A 228 -31.31 8.41 6.72
N ALA A 229 -31.87 8.83 5.57
CA ALA A 229 -32.84 8.03 4.84
C ALA A 229 -32.21 6.78 4.20
N TYR A 230 -30.96 6.86 3.76
CA TYR A 230 -30.22 5.69 3.29
C TYR A 230 -30.04 4.64 4.41
N PHE A 231 -29.64 5.08 5.60
CA PHE A 231 -29.42 4.19 6.75
C PHE A 231 -30.72 3.69 7.41
N ALA A 232 -31.82 4.45 7.32
CA ALA A 232 -33.13 4.03 7.83
C ALA A 232 -33.73 2.83 7.06
N LYS A 233 -33.31 2.60 5.81
CA LYS A 233 -33.72 1.40 5.06
C LYS A 233 -33.24 0.16 5.81
N PRO A 234 -34.10 -0.87 6.02
CA PRO A 234 -33.75 -2.06 6.77
C PRO A 234 -32.44 -2.66 6.28
N ALA A 235 -31.57 -3.02 7.22
CA ALA A 235 -30.44 -3.86 6.92
C ALA A 235 -30.94 -5.24 6.46
N ASP A 236 -30.17 -5.87 5.57
CA ASP A 236 -30.38 -7.28 5.24
C ASP A 236 -30.19 -8.13 6.51
N LYS A 237 -30.91 -9.26 6.60
CA LYS A 237 -30.90 -10.14 7.77
C LYS A 237 -29.73 -11.13 7.77
N VAL A 238 -28.99 -11.21 6.66
CA VAL A 238 -27.82 -12.08 6.53
C VAL A 238 -26.70 -11.57 7.43
N LYS A 239 -26.20 -12.44 8.31
CA LYS A 239 -25.04 -12.18 9.16
C LYS A 239 -23.80 -12.86 8.59
N ALA A 240 -22.68 -12.16 8.60
CA ALA A 240 -21.38 -12.76 8.31
C ALA A 240 -21.01 -13.78 9.41
N THR A 241 -20.27 -14.82 9.04
CA THR A 241 -19.72 -15.82 9.97
C THR A 241 -18.45 -15.35 10.67
N PHE A 242 -17.99 -14.14 10.36
CA PHE A 242 -16.83 -13.46 10.91
C PHE A 242 -17.19 -12.00 11.20
N THR A 243 -16.36 -11.29 11.95
CA THR A 243 -16.49 -9.84 12.20
C THR A 243 -15.64 -9.09 11.17
N PRO A 244 -16.25 -8.35 10.22
CA PRO A 244 -15.49 -7.54 9.27
C PRO A 244 -14.99 -6.29 9.98
N VAL A 245 -13.68 -6.06 9.95
CA VAL A 245 -13.02 -4.92 10.59
C VAL A 245 -12.32 -4.09 9.53
N PHE A 246 -12.56 -2.79 9.52
CA PHE A 246 -11.95 -1.85 8.59
C PHE A 246 -11.16 -0.81 9.38
N ILE A 247 -9.87 -0.71 9.13
CA ILE A 247 -9.04 0.37 9.70
C ILE A 247 -8.92 1.46 8.65
N VAL A 248 -9.52 2.63 8.93
CA VAL A 248 -9.72 3.73 7.98
C VAL A 248 -9.18 5.06 8.54
N GLY A 249 -9.04 6.06 7.67
CA GLY A 249 -8.63 7.42 8.06
C GLY A 249 -7.62 8.00 7.06
N LEU A 250 -6.82 8.94 7.53
CA LEU A 250 -5.73 9.50 6.73
C LEU A 250 -4.53 8.53 6.66
N PRO A 251 -3.71 8.60 5.60
CA PRO A 251 -2.43 7.92 5.55
C PRO A 251 -1.52 8.37 6.71
N ARG A 252 -0.56 7.51 7.10
CA ARG A 252 0.47 7.83 8.12
C ARG A 252 -0.09 8.22 9.51
N THR A 253 -1.29 7.73 9.85
CA THR A 253 -1.94 7.84 11.18
C THR A 253 -1.67 6.64 12.10
N GLY A 254 -0.75 5.75 11.72
CA GLY A 254 -0.43 4.55 12.50
C GLY A 254 -1.36 3.35 12.28
N SER A 255 -2.19 3.36 11.25
CA SER A 255 -3.07 2.24 10.89
C SER A 255 -2.33 0.91 10.70
N THR A 256 -1.13 0.93 10.10
CA THR A 256 -0.29 -0.28 9.97
C THR A 256 0.23 -0.75 11.32
N LEU A 257 0.59 0.16 12.23
CA LEU A 257 1.03 -0.21 13.57
C LEU A 257 -0.11 -0.91 14.33
N LEU A 258 -1.29 -0.31 14.33
CA LEU A 258 -2.47 -0.90 14.97
C LEU A 258 -2.79 -2.27 14.39
N GLU A 259 -2.82 -2.40 13.06
CA GLU A 259 -3.01 -3.68 12.40
C GLU A 259 -1.99 -4.72 12.86
N GLN A 260 -0.70 -4.40 12.83
CA GLN A 260 0.36 -5.33 13.23
C GLN A 260 0.23 -5.76 14.70
N MET A 261 -0.22 -4.87 15.59
CA MET A 261 -0.52 -5.20 16.98
C MET A 261 -1.71 -6.15 17.09
N LEU A 262 -2.82 -5.86 16.39
CA LEU A 262 -4.04 -6.66 16.49
C LEU A 262 -3.88 -8.06 15.88
N ILE A 263 -3.14 -8.22 14.78
CA ILE A 263 -2.95 -9.53 14.13
C ILE A 263 -1.99 -10.47 14.86
N GLN A 264 -1.47 -10.09 16.02
CA GLN A 264 -0.81 -11.04 16.92
C GLN A 264 -1.83 -11.85 17.73
N HIS A 265 -3.06 -11.36 17.84
CA HIS A 265 -4.14 -12.08 18.49
C HIS A 265 -4.52 -13.33 17.68
N SER A 266 -4.73 -14.45 18.37
CA SER A 266 -4.97 -15.77 17.77
C SER A 266 -6.22 -15.86 16.88
N GLN A 267 -7.20 -15.00 17.14
CA GLN A 267 -8.48 -14.90 16.39
C GLN A 267 -8.60 -13.63 15.52
N VAL A 268 -7.50 -12.95 15.20
CA VAL A 268 -7.50 -11.77 14.33
C VAL A 268 -6.57 -11.97 13.14
N GLY A 269 -7.15 -11.99 11.94
CA GLY A 269 -6.43 -12.02 10.68
C GLY A 269 -6.51 -10.69 9.92
N SER A 270 -5.68 -10.52 8.90
CA SER A 270 -5.73 -9.34 8.03
C SER A 270 -5.53 -9.70 6.57
N MET A 271 -6.25 -8.99 5.70
CA MET A 271 -6.07 -8.97 4.25
C MET A 271 -5.18 -7.80 3.79
N GLY A 272 -4.60 -7.03 4.72
CA GLY A 272 -3.81 -5.84 4.38
C GLY A 272 -4.63 -4.76 3.68
N GLU A 273 -4.02 -4.10 2.69
CA GLU A 273 -4.59 -3.02 1.87
C GLU A 273 -5.40 -3.55 0.69
N SER A 274 -6.36 -4.44 0.93
CA SER A 274 -7.22 -4.98 -0.13
C SER A 274 -8.20 -3.93 -0.67
N THR A 275 -8.17 -3.74 -2.00
CA THR A 275 -9.00 -2.82 -2.78
C THR A 275 -10.28 -3.47 -3.32
N VAL A 276 -10.63 -4.69 -2.90
CA VAL A 276 -11.81 -5.45 -3.39
C VAL A 276 -13.12 -4.65 -3.39
N ILE A 277 -13.28 -3.70 -2.46
CA ILE A 277 -14.46 -2.83 -2.42
C ILE A 277 -14.50 -1.89 -3.64
N SER A 278 -13.41 -1.19 -3.94
CA SER A 278 -13.33 -0.23 -5.04
C SER A 278 -13.17 -0.89 -6.41
N ASP A 279 -12.45 -2.01 -6.47
CA ASP A 279 -11.97 -2.57 -7.74
C ASP A 279 -12.92 -3.65 -8.29
N ASP A 280 -13.65 -4.35 -7.40
CA ASP A 280 -14.58 -5.42 -7.80
C ASP A 280 -16.03 -5.08 -7.47
N ILE A 281 -16.32 -4.73 -6.22
CA ILE A 281 -17.70 -4.60 -5.72
C ILE A 281 -18.39 -3.35 -6.27
N VAL A 282 -17.73 -2.19 -6.24
CA VAL A 282 -18.29 -0.94 -6.77
C VAL A 282 -18.54 -1.03 -8.29
N PRO A 283 -17.60 -1.54 -9.11
CA PRO A 283 -17.83 -1.75 -10.54
C PRO A 283 -18.96 -2.75 -10.84
N TYR A 284 -19.05 -3.86 -10.09
CA TYR A 284 -20.19 -4.78 -10.20
C TYR A 284 -21.52 -4.07 -9.98
N LEU A 285 -21.65 -3.31 -8.88
CA LEU A 285 -22.89 -2.58 -8.57
C LEU A 285 -23.19 -1.51 -9.61
N SER A 286 -22.16 -0.77 -10.05
CA SER A 286 -22.30 0.31 -11.02
C SER A 286 -22.79 -0.21 -12.37
N MET A 287 -22.23 -1.33 -12.83
CA MET A 287 -22.71 -2.03 -14.03
C MET A 287 -24.13 -2.58 -13.84
N ARG A 288 -24.40 -3.21 -12.68
CA ARG A 288 -25.69 -3.86 -12.43
C ARG A 288 -26.85 -2.89 -12.31
N ASN A 289 -26.61 -1.71 -11.77
CA ASN A 289 -27.61 -0.65 -11.56
C ASN A 289 -27.51 0.49 -12.59
N GLU A 290 -26.60 0.40 -13.55
CA GLU A 290 -26.37 1.42 -14.60
C GLU A 290 -26.22 2.83 -14.02
N ALA A 291 -25.50 2.95 -12.91
CA ALA A 291 -25.31 4.21 -12.19
C ALA A 291 -23.89 4.30 -11.62
N PRO A 292 -23.29 5.49 -11.51
CA PRO A 292 -21.99 5.66 -10.88
C PRO A 292 -22.08 5.46 -9.37
N PHE A 293 -20.94 5.29 -8.70
CA PHE A 293 -20.89 5.37 -7.23
C PHE A 293 -21.06 6.83 -6.77
N PRO A 294 -21.78 7.10 -5.66
CA PRO A 294 -22.50 6.18 -4.77
C PRO A 294 -23.92 5.80 -5.22
N ASP A 295 -24.41 6.29 -6.36
CA ASP A 295 -25.79 6.06 -6.82
C ASP A 295 -26.13 4.61 -7.07
N CYS A 296 -25.16 3.82 -7.52
CA CYS A 296 -25.30 2.37 -7.65
C CYS A 296 -25.67 1.67 -6.34
N THR A 297 -25.61 2.34 -5.19
CA THR A 297 -26.01 1.80 -3.89
C THR A 297 -27.45 2.12 -3.49
N LYS A 298 -28.16 2.99 -4.23
CA LYS A 298 -29.53 3.42 -3.89
C LYS A 298 -30.54 2.28 -3.92
N THR A 299 -30.30 1.30 -4.80
CA THR A 299 -31.12 0.10 -4.99
C THR A 299 -30.27 -1.15 -4.82
N LEU A 300 -30.39 -1.81 -3.67
CA LEU A 300 -29.64 -3.03 -3.35
C LEU A 300 -30.62 -4.16 -3.09
N SER A 301 -30.65 -5.15 -3.98
CA SER A 301 -31.39 -6.39 -3.73
C SER A 301 -30.54 -7.36 -2.89
N THR A 302 -31.20 -8.31 -2.21
CA THR A 302 -30.50 -9.38 -1.46
C THR A 302 -29.51 -10.13 -2.35
N SER A 303 -29.89 -10.46 -3.59
CA SER A 303 -28.99 -11.16 -4.52
C SER A 303 -27.72 -10.38 -4.88
N MET A 304 -27.81 -9.04 -4.95
CA MET A 304 -26.66 -8.19 -5.21
C MET A 304 -25.74 -8.13 -4.00
N LEU A 305 -26.32 -7.97 -2.80
CA LEU A 305 -25.55 -7.98 -1.56
C LEU A 305 -24.86 -9.33 -1.34
N ASP A 306 -25.53 -10.45 -1.62
CA ASP A 306 -24.93 -11.78 -1.54
C ASP A 306 -23.76 -11.94 -2.51
N HIS A 307 -23.88 -11.42 -3.74
CA HIS A 307 -22.75 -11.41 -4.67
C HIS A 307 -21.58 -10.56 -4.15
N CYS A 308 -21.84 -9.35 -3.66
CA CYS A 308 -20.80 -8.50 -3.08
C CYS A 308 -20.11 -9.16 -1.87
N ARG A 309 -20.88 -9.84 -1.01
CA ARG A 309 -20.33 -10.61 0.12
C ARG A 309 -19.46 -11.76 -0.35
N ASN A 310 -19.88 -12.48 -1.40
CA ASN A 310 -19.08 -13.56 -1.96
C ASN A 310 -17.76 -13.07 -2.55
N LEU A 311 -17.75 -11.93 -3.25
CA LEU A 311 -16.51 -11.30 -3.73
C LEU A 311 -15.56 -11.00 -2.57
N TYR A 312 -16.09 -10.41 -1.48
CA TYR A 312 -15.30 -10.15 -0.28
C TYR A 312 -14.81 -11.43 0.41
N VAL A 313 -15.63 -12.48 0.49
CA VAL A 313 -15.25 -13.77 1.08
C VAL A 313 -14.19 -14.48 0.24
N ASP A 314 -14.26 -14.38 -1.08
CA ASP A 314 -13.22 -14.94 -1.97
C ASP A 314 -11.89 -14.21 -1.78
N GLU A 315 -11.92 -12.90 -1.53
CA GLU A 315 -10.73 -12.13 -1.16
C GLU A 315 -10.11 -12.58 0.18
N ILE A 316 -10.93 -12.87 1.20
CA ILE A 316 -10.48 -13.46 2.48
C ILE A 316 -9.76 -14.79 2.21
N LYS A 317 -10.32 -15.65 1.35
CA LYS A 317 -9.72 -16.95 1.00
C LYS A 317 -8.38 -16.80 0.28
N ARG A 318 -8.25 -15.81 -0.63
CA ARG A 318 -6.97 -15.51 -1.31
C ARG A 318 -5.88 -15.17 -0.31
N HIS A 319 -6.23 -14.37 0.70
CA HIS A 319 -5.33 -14.01 1.80
C HIS A 319 -5.13 -15.14 2.84
N ARG A 320 -5.82 -16.28 2.68
CA ARG A 320 -5.77 -17.45 3.58
C ARG A 320 -6.06 -17.11 5.05
N VAL A 321 -6.97 -16.17 5.25
CA VAL A 321 -7.45 -15.75 6.57
C VAL A 321 -8.59 -16.67 6.99
N ALA A 322 -8.50 -17.22 8.21
CA ALA A 322 -9.48 -18.16 8.78
C ALA A 322 -10.01 -17.71 10.15
N GLU A 323 -9.58 -16.54 10.61
CA GLU A 323 -9.81 -15.98 11.94
C GLU A 323 -11.23 -15.39 12.10
N GLU A 324 -11.70 -15.29 13.35
CA GLU A 324 -13.04 -14.78 13.66
C GLU A 324 -13.23 -13.29 13.35
N ALA A 325 -12.17 -12.49 13.46
CA ALA A 325 -12.16 -11.09 13.06
C ALA A 325 -11.17 -10.88 11.91
N VAL A 326 -11.66 -10.27 10.83
CA VAL A 326 -10.87 -10.08 9.61
C VAL A 326 -10.69 -8.60 9.33
N ILE A 327 -9.45 -8.14 9.39
CA ILE A 327 -9.07 -6.76 9.11
C ILE A 327 -8.88 -6.57 7.60
N ASN A 328 -9.54 -5.56 7.04
CA ASN A 328 -9.12 -4.87 5.83
C ASN A 328 -8.61 -3.49 6.26
N LYS A 329 -7.29 -3.29 6.20
CA LYS A 329 -6.66 -2.02 6.54
C LYS A 329 -6.34 -1.32 5.24
N LEU A 330 -7.24 -0.45 4.80
CA LEU A 330 -7.01 0.47 3.68
C LEU A 330 -7.57 1.84 4.09
N PRO A 331 -6.73 2.85 4.35
CA PRO A 331 -7.19 4.14 4.88
C PRO A 331 -8.35 4.74 4.09
N ALA A 332 -8.28 4.69 2.75
CA ALA A 332 -9.27 5.20 1.81
C ALA A 332 -10.65 4.52 1.87
N ASN A 333 -10.80 3.37 2.54
CA ASN A 333 -12.12 2.72 2.71
C ASN A 333 -13.13 3.57 3.52
N PHE A 334 -12.71 4.70 4.10
CA PHE A 334 -13.63 5.68 4.67
C PHE A 334 -14.70 6.14 3.67
N GLN A 335 -14.37 6.20 2.38
CA GLN A 335 -15.29 6.57 1.29
C GLN A 335 -16.39 5.51 1.10
N ASN A 336 -16.13 4.27 1.47
CA ASN A 336 -17.01 3.13 1.23
C ASN A 336 -17.85 2.73 2.45
N ILE A 337 -17.76 3.44 3.58
CA ILE A 337 -18.43 3.08 4.85
C ILE A 337 -19.94 2.81 4.64
N GLY A 338 -20.63 3.65 3.87
CA GLY A 338 -22.06 3.50 3.60
C GLY A 338 -22.42 2.20 2.87
N LEU A 339 -21.60 1.78 1.89
CA LEU A 339 -21.78 0.52 1.17
C LEU A 339 -21.38 -0.68 2.03
N ILE A 340 -20.24 -0.60 2.69
CA ILE A 340 -19.73 -1.66 3.58
C ILE A 340 -20.76 -1.98 4.66
N TYR A 341 -21.40 -0.96 5.26
CA TYR A 341 -22.46 -1.16 6.24
C TYR A 341 -23.68 -1.90 5.68
N LYS A 342 -24.07 -1.65 4.43
CA LYS A 342 -25.18 -2.38 3.79
C LYS A 342 -24.83 -3.83 3.49
N MET A 343 -23.58 -4.11 3.14
CA MET A 343 -23.09 -5.48 2.97
C MET A 343 -23.00 -6.20 4.32
N PHE A 344 -22.46 -5.52 5.32
CA PHE A 344 -22.11 -6.06 6.64
C PHE A 344 -22.59 -5.10 7.75
N PRO A 345 -23.83 -5.24 8.23
CA PRO A 345 -24.37 -4.35 9.28
C PRO A 345 -23.60 -4.40 10.61
N ASP A 346 -22.92 -5.52 10.87
CA ASP A 346 -22.09 -5.73 12.05
C ASP A 346 -20.62 -5.29 11.86
N ALA A 347 -20.25 -4.72 10.70
CA ALA A 347 -18.90 -4.26 10.42
C ALA A 347 -18.41 -3.21 11.42
N ARG A 348 -17.13 -3.31 11.76
CA ARG A 348 -16.43 -2.47 12.73
C ARG A 348 -15.42 -1.58 12.03
N PHE A 349 -15.56 -0.28 12.13
CA PHE A 349 -14.62 0.68 11.59
C PHE A 349 -13.78 1.25 12.74
N ILE A 350 -12.47 1.07 12.67
CA ILE A 350 -11.52 1.78 13.53
C ILE A 350 -10.96 2.95 12.74
N HIS A 351 -11.39 4.15 13.10
CA HIS A 351 -10.93 5.40 12.51
C HIS A 351 -9.67 5.88 13.24
N MET A 352 -8.54 5.82 12.55
CA MET A 352 -7.25 6.30 13.05
C MET A 352 -7.10 7.80 12.82
N THR A 353 -6.76 8.53 13.88
CA THR A 353 -6.45 9.97 13.83
C THR A 353 -5.03 10.23 14.32
N ARG A 354 -4.44 11.34 13.89
CA ARG A 354 -3.15 11.84 14.36
C ARG A 354 -3.19 13.37 14.35
N GLU A 355 -2.42 14.02 15.20
CA GLU A 355 -2.29 15.48 15.12
C GLU A 355 -1.81 15.92 13.73
N PHE A 356 -2.35 17.04 13.23
CA PHE A 356 -2.17 17.45 11.84
C PHE A 356 -0.70 17.65 11.45
N LEU A 357 0.06 18.48 12.18
CA LEU A 357 1.45 18.78 11.84
C LEU A 357 2.38 17.54 11.79
N PRO A 358 2.42 16.65 12.81
CA PRO A 358 3.21 15.42 12.70
C PRO A 358 2.73 14.48 11.60
N ASN A 359 1.44 14.48 11.28
CA ASN A 359 0.87 13.66 10.21
C ASN A 359 1.24 14.20 8.82
N ALA A 360 1.03 15.50 8.59
CA ALA A 360 1.39 16.22 7.36
C ALA A 360 2.90 16.10 7.09
N TRP A 361 3.74 16.30 8.10
CA TRP A 361 5.18 16.07 7.97
C TRP A 361 5.49 14.62 7.60
N SER A 362 4.83 13.66 8.23
CA SER A 362 5.05 12.24 7.94
C SER A 362 4.63 11.85 6.51
N VAL A 363 3.68 12.54 5.90
CA VAL A 363 3.32 12.38 4.49
C VAL A 363 4.38 13.05 3.63
N TYR A 364 4.61 14.35 3.84
CA TYR A 364 5.54 15.18 3.06
C TYR A 364 7.00 14.69 3.05
N SER A 365 7.45 14.02 4.11
CA SER A 365 8.83 13.50 4.22
C SER A 365 9.01 12.08 3.65
N ASN A 366 7.97 11.47 3.09
CA ASN A 366 8.05 10.12 2.53
C ASN A 366 7.66 10.11 1.05
N HIS A 367 8.42 9.36 0.25
CA HIS A 367 8.08 9.13 -1.15
C HIS A 367 6.90 8.16 -1.29
N PHE A 368 5.76 8.67 -1.74
CA PHE A 368 4.65 7.87 -2.27
C PHE A 368 4.86 7.68 -3.76
N ALA A 369 4.57 6.49 -4.28
CA ALA A 369 4.73 6.20 -5.71
C ALA A 369 3.71 6.95 -6.59
N GLU A 370 2.57 7.30 -5.99
CA GLU A 370 1.41 7.85 -6.68
C GLU A 370 1.52 9.38 -6.77
N ASP A 371 1.19 9.93 -7.93
CA ASP A 371 1.25 11.38 -8.18
C ASP A 371 -0.04 12.07 -7.73
N GLU A 372 -0.36 11.96 -6.44
CA GLU A 372 -1.50 12.64 -5.84
C GLU A 372 -1.04 13.92 -5.12
N PRO A 373 -1.67 15.09 -5.38
CA PRO A 373 -1.17 16.38 -4.91
C PRO A 373 -1.07 16.46 -3.39
N TYR A 374 -1.97 15.81 -2.66
CA TYR A 374 -1.96 15.75 -1.20
C TYR A 374 -0.87 14.84 -0.60
N PHE A 375 -0.14 14.04 -1.39
CA PHE A 375 1.06 13.36 -0.89
C PHE A 375 2.30 14.23 -0.96
N CYS A 376 2.30 15.27 -1.80
CA CYS A 376 3.49 16.07 -2.06
C CYS A 376 3.33 17.58 -1.87
N SER A 377 2.21 18.04 -1.32
CA SER A 377 1.99 19.44 -0.96
C SER A 377 1.30 19.54 0.39
N LEU A 378 1.84 20.36 1.29
CA LEU A 378 1.30 20.53 2.65
C LEU A 378 -0.08 21.20 2.64
N GLN A 379 -0.29 22.13 1.71
CA GLN A 379 -1.56 22.84 1.55
C GLN A 379 -2.63 21.92 0.94
N GLU A 380 -2.25 21.12 -0.07
CA GLU A 380 -3.13 20.11 -0.67
C GLU A 380 -3.50 19.04 0.37
N TYR A 381 -2.53 18.63 1.21
CA TYR A 381 -2.78 17.70 2.31
C TYR A 381 -3.72 18.28 3.38
N GLN A 382 -3.63 19.57 3.67
CA GLN A 382 -4.57 20.23 4.59
C GLN A 382 -6.01 20.13 4.07
N LEU A 383 -6.22 20.43 2.79
CA LEU A 383 -7.53 20.29 2.15
C LEU A 383 -8.04 18.84 2.21
N TYR A 384 -7.18 17.87 1.90
CA TYR A 384 -7.54 16.45 2.00
C TYR A 384 -7.92 16.03 3.43
N SER A 385 -7.16 16.50 4.42
CA SER A 385 -7.39 16.25 5.84
C SER A 385 -8.74 16.80 6.28
N ASP A 386 -9.02 18.07 6.00
CA ASP A 386 -10.26 18.75 6.38
C ASP A 386 -11.49 18.05 5.76
N MET A 387 -11.38 17.70 4.47
CA MET A 387 -12.42 16.96 3.76
C MET A 387 -12.67 15.56 4.35
N THR A 388 -11.60 14.83 4.68
CA THR A 388 -11.69 13.50 5.27
C THR A 388 -12.32 13.55 6.65
N ASP A 389 -11.93 14.54 7.48
CA ASP A 389 -12.51 14.75 8.81
C ASP A 389 -14.00 15.06 8.74
N ASP A 390 -14.44 15.86 7.77
CA ASP A 390 -15.85 16.17 7.54
C ASP A 390 -16.66 14.93 7.10
N VAL A 391 -16.13 14.13 6.17
CA VAL A 391 -16.76 12.84 5.77
C VAL A 391 -16.83 11.88 6.96
N MET A 392 -15.78 11.79 7.76
CA MET A 392 -15.76 10.92 8.94
C MET A 392 -16.70 11.42 10.04
N ALA A 393 -16.85 12.73 10.22
CA ALA A 393 -17.83 13.31 11.15
C ALA A 393 -19.25 12.92 10.74
N HIS A 394 -19.58 13.01 9.45
CA HIS A 394 -20.86 12.56 8.90
C HIS A 394 -21.14 11.08 9.22
N PHE A 395 -20.20 10.18 8.91
CA PHE A 395 -20.41 8.75 9.18
C PHE A 395 -20.46 8.40 10.66
N LYS A 396 -19.69 9.08 11.52
CA LYS A 396 -19.77 8.88 12.98
C LYS A 396 -21.15 9.26 13.53
N ALA A 397 -21.75 10.34 13.00
CA ALA A 397 -23.10 10.74 13.38
C ALA A 397 -24.15 9.70 12.95
N MET A 398 -24.00 9.13 11.75
CA MET A 398 -24.94 8.13 11.21
C MET A 398 -24.77 6.73 11.82
N LEU A 399 -23.54 6.33 12.16
CA LEU A 399 -23.17 4.98 12.59
C LEU A 399 -22.38 4.94 13.91
N PRO A 400 -22.86 5.56 15.01
CA PRO A 400 -22.08 5.73 16.23
C PRO A 400 -21.71 4.41 16.94
N ARG A 401 -22.39 3.31 16.62
CA ARG A 401 -22.10 1.97 17.18
C ARG A 401 -21.09 1.17 16.36
N ASN A 402 -20.85 1.56 15.11
CA ASN A 402 -19.99 0.85 14.16
C ASN A 402 -18.64 1.53 13.99
N ILE A 403 -18.45 2.75 14.51
CA ILE A 403 -17.19 3.50 14.36
C ILE A 403 -16.56 3.79 15.72
N HIS A 404 -15.33 3.31 15.92
CA HIS A 404 -14.47 3.65 17.04
C HIS A 404 -13.34 4.56 16.56
N THR A 405 -13.13 5.72 17.20
CA THR A 405 -11.99 6.60 16.88
C THR A 405 -10.84 6.36 17.85
N MET A 406 -9.64 6.16 17.31
CA MET A 406 -8.41 5.97 18.07
C MET A 406 -7.36 6.98 17.58
N SER A 407 -6.71 7.65 18.53
CA SER A 407 -5.60 8.56 18.22
C SER A 407 -4.27 7.82 18.28
N TYR A 408 -3.39 8.12 17.33
CA TYR A 408 -2.04 7.60 17.26
C TYR A 408 -1.22 7.93 18.51
N GLU A 409 -1.37 9.15 19.02
CA GLU A 409 -0.71 9.65 20.23
C GLU A 409 -1.07 8.76 21.43
N LYS A 410 -2.37 8.52 21.64
CA LYS A 410 -2.84 7.63 22.71
C LYS A 410 -2.40 6.19 22.53
N LEU A 411 -2.34 5.70 21.29
CA LEU A 411 -1.83 4.36 21.00
C LEU A 411 -0.34 4.22 21.41
N LEU A 412 0.46 5.28 21.30
CA LEU A 412 1.85 5.26 21.74
C LEU A 412 2.01 5.47 23.26
N GLU A 413 1.18 6.32 23.86
CA GLU A 413 1.25 6.66 25.29
C GLU A 413 0.64 5.59 26.20
N GLU A 414 -0.47 4.98 25.78
CA GLU A 414 -1.25 4.00 26.54
C GLU A 414 -1.57 2.74 25.69
N PRO A 415 -0.58 2.07 25.07
CA PRO A 415 -0.81 1.06 24.04
C PRO A 415 -1.70 -0.09 24.47
N GLU A 416 -1.46 -0.67 25.64
CA GLU A 416 -2.27 -1.78 26.14
C GLU A 416 -3.73 -1.36 26.35
N ARG A 417 -3.97 -0.15 26.87
CA ARG A 417 -5.31 0.38 27.11
C ARG A 417 -6.06 0.56 25.80
N GLU A 418 -5.42 1.13 24.79
CA GLU A 418 -6.04 1.36 23.48
C GLU A 418 -6.26 0.06 22.71
N ILE A 419 -5.33 -0.91 22.77
CA ILE A 419 -5.52 -2.24 22.18
C ILE A 419 -6.66 -2.99 22.86
N ARG A 420 -6.79 -2.95 24.19
CA ARG A 420 -7.94 -3.54 24.90
C ARG A 420 -9.27 -2.94 24.43
N LYS A 421 -9.33 -1.62 24.18
CA LYS A 421 -10.54 -0.97 23.64
C LYS A 421 -10.84 -1.44 22.21
N ALA A 422 -9.83 -1.50 21.34
CA ALA A 422 -10.01 -1.99 19.97
C ALA A 422 -10.49 -3.45 19.94
N LEU A 423 -9.86 -4.34 20.70
CA LEU A 423 -10.25 -5.76 20.77
C LEU A 423 -11.67 -5.91 21.32
N ASN A 424 -12.03 -5.22 22.40
CA ASN A 424 -13.40 -5.22 22.91
C ASN A 424 -14.42 -4.73 21.86
N PHE A 425 -14.06 -3.70 21.09
CA PHE A 425 -14.90 -3.19 20.01
C PHE A 425 -15.06 -4.20 18.85
N MET A 426 -14.06 -5.05 18.63
CA MET A 426 -14.06 -6.17 17.69
C MET A 426 -14.61 -7.48 18.29
N TYR A 427 -15.13 -7.45 19.51
CA TYR A 427 -15.62 -8.62 20.26
C TYR A 427 -14.57 -9.67 20.62
N GLN A 428 -13.29 -9.26 20.67
CA GLN A 428 -12.17 -10.10 21.02
C GLN A 428 -11.66 -9.79 22.44
N LYS A 429 -11.08 -10.79 23.10
CA LYS A 429 -10.42 -10.61 24.40
C LYS A 429 -9.00 -10.09 24.19
N TYR A 430 -8.38 -9.59 25.26
CA TYR A 430 -6.98 -9.19 25.19
C TYR A 430 -6.05 -10.40 25.24
N GLU A 431 -5.08 -10.42 24.33
CA GLU A 431 -3.93 -11.33 24.32
C GLU A 431 -2.63 -10.52 24.42
N PRO A 432 -1.71 -10.85 25.36
CA PRO A 432 -0.44 -10.13 25.54
C PRO A 432 0.45 -10.04 24.30
N GLU A 433 0.35 -11.03 23.41
CA GLU A 433 1.08 -11.14 22.15
C GLU A 433 0.90 -9.90 21.26
N CYS A 434 -0.23 -9.18 21.40
CA CYS A 434 -0.46 -7.90 20.73
C CYS A 434 0.64 -6.85 20.99
N MET A 435 1.28 -6.89 22.17
CA MET A 435 2.38 -5.99 22.53
C MET A 435 3.73 -6.44 21.97
N GLU A 436 3.82 -7.68 21.47
CA GLU A 436 5.05 -8.27 20.92
C GLU A 436 5.12 -8.23 19.39
N PHE A 437 4.27 -7.41 18.74
CA PHE A 437 4.14 -7.29 17.29
C PHE A 437 5.48 -7.14 16.53
N TYR A 438 6.46 -6.47 17.14
CA TYR A 438 7.77 -6.22 16.54
C TYR A 438 8.62 -7.49 16.35
N LYS A 439 8.24 -8.61 16.99
CA LYS A 439 8.88 -9.93 16.81
C LYS A 439 8.29 -10.71 15.63
N SER A 440 7.19 -10.26 15.05
CA SER A 440 6.51 -10.93 13.95
C SER A 440 7.31 -10.83 12.64
N HIS A 441 7.27 -11.91 11.85
CA HIS A 441 7.73 -11.95 10.46
C HIS A 441 6.56 -12.00 9.45
N LYS A 442 5.33 -11.69 9.88
CA LYS A 442 4.20 -11.49 8.94
C LYS A 442 4.54 -10.34 8.00
N VAL A 443 4.19 -10.47 6.71
CA VAL A 443 4.53 -9.50 5.66
C VAL A 443 3.99 -8.10 5.97
N VAL A 444 4.79 -7.06 5.69
CA VAL A 444 4.38 -5.65 5.72
C VAL A 444 4.96 -4.95 4.50
N SER A 445 4.10 -4.55 3.57
CA SER A 445 4.48 -3.88 2.30
C SER A 445 4.37 -2.36 2.35
N THR A 446 3.91 -1.77 3.45
CA THR A 446 3.71 -0.32 3.55
C THR A 446 5.00 0.44 3.85
N LEU A 447 4.98 1.77 3.69
CA LEU A 447 6.06 2.67 4.13
C LEU A 447 6.43 2.52 5.63
N SER A 448 5.60 1.87 6.44
CA SER A 448 5.86 1.61 7.86
C SER A 448 6.66 0.32 8.13
N LYS A 449 7.04 -0.46 7.11
CA LYS A 449 7.61 -1.82 7.27
C LYS A 449 8.81 -1.92 8.21
N ALA A 450 9.75 -0.97 8.17
CA ALA A 450 10.88 -0.96 9.09
C ALA A 450 10.50 -0.48 10.51
N GLN A 451 9.53 0.44 10.62
CA GLN A 451 9.10 1.01 11.89
C GLN A 451 8.40 -0.04 12.77
N VAL A 452 7.55 -0.87 12.18
CA VAL A 452 6.78 -1.89 12.93
C VAL A 452 7.61 -3.10 13.39
N ARG A 453 8.90 -3.17 13.01
CA ARG A 453 9.86 -4.18 13.51
C ARG A 453 10.65 -3.70 14.73
N LYS A 454 10.31 -2.52 15.27
CA LYS A 454 10.92 -1.98 16.48
C LYS A 454 9.85 -1.90 17.58
N PRO A 455 10.24 -2.01 18.86
CA PRO A 455 9.34 -1.69 19.96
C PRO A 455 8.76 -0.28 19.82
N LEU A 456 7.58 -0.08 20.44
CA LEU A 456 6.93 1.22 20.48
C LEU A 456 7.89 2.28 21.03
N ASN A 457 7.88 3.44 20.38
CA ASN A 457 8.62 4.61 20.83
C ASN A 457 7.86 5.87 20.46
N THR A 458 8.04 6.92 21.25
CA THR A 458 7.35 8.20 21.11
C THR A 458 8.10 9.20 20.24
N ALA A 459 9.23 8.81 19.63
CA ALA A 459 10.02 9.71 18.78
C ALA A 459 9.21 10.32 17.61
N PRO A 460 8.29 9.59 16.93
CA PRO A 460 7.45 10.18 15.88
C PRO A 460 6.53 11.33 16.34
N LEU A 461 6.31 11.50 17.65
CA LEU A 461 5.53 12.62 18.21
C LEU A 461 6.33 13.92 18.25
N VAL A 462 7.66 13.84 18.22
CA VAL A 462 8.56 14.99 18.41
C VAL A 462 9.51 15.23 17.24
N ASN A 463 9.84 14.22 16.43
CA ASN A 463 10.85 14.32 15.37
C ASN A 463 10.54 15.39 14.31
N TRP A 464 9.26 15.67 14.07
CA TRP A 464 8.83 16.70 13.11
C TRP A 464 9.13 18.13 13.57
N LYS A 465 9.28 18.38 14.90
CA LYS A 465 9.43 19.72 15.47
C LYS A 465 10.67 20.46 14.98
N LYS A 466 11.72 19.75 14.58
CA LYS A 466 12.92 20.36 13.98
C LYS A 466 12.65 21.03 12.62
N PHE A 467 11.51 20.72 11.99
CA PHE A 467 11.02 21.32 10.75
C PHE A 467 9.79 22.21 10.96
N GLU A 468 9.36 22.44 12.20
CA GLU A 468 8.12 23.17 12.52
C GLU A 468 8.07 24.57 11.87
N ALA A 469 9.18 25.30 11.91
CA ALA A 469 9.28 26.62 11.29
C ALA A 469 9.10 26.57 9.77
N GLN A 470 9.74 25.60 9.10
CA GLN A 470 9.65 25.43 7.66
C GLN A 470 8.25 24.94 7.23
N ILE A 471 7.67 23.97 7.93
CA ILE A 471 6.30 23.47 7.69
C ILE A 471 5.28 24.59 7.82
N THR A 472 5.36 25.37 8.90
CA THR A 472 4.45 26.49 9.15
C THR A 472 4.57 27.56 8.08
N LYS A 473 5.79 27.84 7.63
CA LYS A 473 6.05 28.78 6.53
C LYS A 473 5.42 28.31 5.23
N GLU A 474 5.59 27.05 4.86
CA GLU A 474 4.96 26.47 3.66
C GLU A 474 3.44 26.58 3.74
N LEU A 475 2.82 26.13 4.82
CA LEU A 475 1.36 26.22 5.03
C LEU A 475 0.81 27.65 4.97
N ALA A 476 1.63 28.66 5.26
CA ALA A 476 1.24 30.06 5.19
C ALA A 476 1.38 30.68 3.79
N LEU A 477 2.00 30.00 2.82
CA LEU A 477 2.09 30.48 1.44
C LEU A 477 0.70 30.47 0.79
N PRO A 478 0.37 31.48 -0.03
CA PRO A 478 -0.89 31.48 -0.78
C PRO A 478 -0.92 30.30 -1.74
N ASN A 479 -2.06 29.60 -1.82
CA ASN A 479 -2.27 28.56 -2.80
C ASN A 479 -2.03 29.13 -4.20
N SER A 480 -0.98 28.67 -4.87
CA SER A 480 -0.75 28.94 -6.28
C SER A 480 -1.78 28.12 -7.07
N HIS A 481 -2.96 28.69 -7.26
CA HIS A 481 -4.05 28.15 -8.07
C HIS A 481 -3.71 28.14 -9.55
#